data_AF-A0A9D4CBP7-F1
#
_entry.id   AF-A0A9D4CBP7-F1
#
_cell.length_a   1.000
_cell.length_b   1.000
_cell.length_c   1.000
_cell.angle_alpha   90.00
_cell.angle_beta   90.00
_cell.angle_gamma   90.00
#
_symmetry.space_group_name_H-M   'P 1'
#
loop_
_entity.id
_entity.type
_entity.pdbx_description
1 polymer ?
#
loop_
_entity_poly.entity_id
_entity_poly.type
_entity_poly.pdbx_seq_one_letter_code
_entity_poly.pdbx_strand_id
1 'polypeptide(L)' 'MDREVELGYLEVEDKMERRFGYRDLPKTARVTFSSARQVLDESVDDWADRVLTLAG' A
#
# COMPACT_ATOMS: atom_id res chain seq x y z
N MET A 1 -24.74 -0.59 13.59
CA MET A 1 -23.50 -1.26 14.01
C MET A 1 -22.69 -1.46 12.74
N ASP A 2 -21.78 -0.54 12.48
CA ASP A 2 -20.80 -0.72 11.41
C ASP A 2 -19.89 -1.87 11.84
N ARG A 3 -20.05 -3.02 11.18
CA ARG A 3 -19.09 -4.12 11.32
C ARG A 3 -17.81 -3.63 10.68
N GLU A 4 -16.81 -3.36 11.50
CA GLU A 4 -15.43 -3.27 11.07
C GLU A 4 -15.10 -4.60 10.38
N VAL A 5 -15.12 -4.58 9.04
CA VAL A 5 -14.78 -5.76 8.25
C VAL A 5 -13.26 -5.83 8.29
N GLU A 6 -12.71 -6.72 9.11
CA GLU A 6 -11.31 -7.12 8.98
C GLU A 6 -11.15 -7.76 7.59
N LEU A 7 -10.66 -6.98 6.64
CA LEU A 7 -10.34 -7.47 5.31
C LEU A 7 -9.00 -8.19 5.37
N GLY A 8 -8.98 -9.43 4.87
CA GLY A 8 -7.73 -10.15 4.68
C GLY A 8 -6.86 -9.47 3.62
N TYR A 9 -5.53 -9.63 3.70
CA TYR A 9 -4.57 -9.04 2.75
C TYR A 9 -4.97 -9.25 1.28
N LEU A 10 -5.35 -10.49 0.91
CA LEU A 10 -5.74 -10.84 -0.46
C LEU A 10 -7.05 -10.16 -0.91
N GLU A 11 -7.98 -9.91 0.02
CA GLU A 11 -9.24 -9.22 -0.30
C GLU A 11 -9.03 -7.72 -0.47
N VAL A 12 -8.08 -7.14 0.29
CA VAL A 12 -7.65 -5.76 0.07
C VAL A 12 -6.98 -5.63 -1.30
N GLU A 13 -6.08 -6.56 -1.63
CA GLU A 13 -5.39 -6.60 -2.92
C GLU A 13 -6.36 -6.68 -4.11
N ASP A 14 -7.30 -7.65 -4.13
CA ASP A 14 -8.33 -7.77 -5.19
C ASP A 14 -9.21 -6.52 -5.29
N LYS A 15 -9.58 -5.90 -4.16
CA LYS A 15 -10.33 -4.64 -4.17
C LYS A 15 -9.53 -3.48 -4.75
N MET A 16 -8.24 -3.39 -4.44
CA MET A 16 -7.36 -2.35 -4.98
C MET A 16 -7.16 -2.54 -6.48
N GLU A 17 -6.93 -3.77 -6.94
CA GLU A 17 -6.79 -4.10 -8.36
C GLU A 17 -8.06 -3.76 -9.16
N ARG A 18 -9.25 -4.08 -8.63
CA ARG A 18 -10.53 -3.74 -9.27
C ARG A 18 -10.80 -2.25 -9.30
N ARG A 19 -10.41 -1.50 -8.26
CA ARG A 19 -10.73 -0.07 -8.14
C ARG A 19 -9.80 0.82 -8.95
N PHE A 20 -8.52 0.49 -9.00
CA PHE A 20 -7.50 1.34 -9.61
C PHE A 20 -6.94 0.77 -10.93
N GLY A 21 -7.34 -0.45 -11.28
CA GLY A 21 -6.84 -1.18 -12.44
C GLY A 21 -5.46 -1.80 -12.17
N TYR A 22 -5.16 -2.90 -12.87
CA TYR A 22 -3.83 -3.50 -12.81
C TYR A 22 -2.84 -2.60 -13.55
N ARG A 23 -1.96 -1.93 -12.83
CA ARG A 23 -0.82 -1.21 -13.40
C ARG A 23 0.43 -1.96 -13.01
N ASP A 24 1.10 -2.54 -14.00
CA ASP A 24 2.36 -3.23 -13.72
C ASP A 24 3.38 -2.19 -13.24
N LEU A 25 3.73 -2.25 -11.96
CA LEU A 25 4.72 -1.36 -11.38
C LEU A 25 6.07 -1.62 -12.06
N PRO A 26 6.77 -0.57 -12.54
CA PRO A 26 8.14 -0.71 -13.02
C PRO A 26 8.98 -1.49 -12.01
N LYS A 27 9.88 -2.37 -12.49
CA LYS A 27 10.69 -3.23 -11.60
C LYS A 27 11.43 -2.43 -10.52
N THR A 28 11.87 -1.21 -10.86
CA THR A 28 12.49 -0.28 -9.91
C THR A 28 11.53 0.15 -8.81
N ALA A 29 10.30 0.54 -9.16
CA ALA A 29 9.26 0.87 -8.18
C ALA A 29 8.92 -0.33 -7.29
N ARG A 30 8.78 -1.54 -7.84
CA ARG A 30 8.55 -2.77 -7.04
C ARG A 30 9.63 -2.96 -5.98
N VAL A 31 10.91 -2.80 -6.34
CA VAL A 31 12.04 -2.91 -5.40
C VAL A 31 11.97 -1.81 -4.33
N THR A 32 11.71 -0.57 -4.73
CA THR A 32 11.60 0.57 -3.81
C THR A 32 10.44 0.42 -2.83
N PHE A 33 9.26 -0.03 -3.27
CA PHE A 33 8.14 -0.35 -2.38
C PHE A 33 8.47 -1.51 -1.44
N SER A 34 9.06 -2.59 -1.94
CA SER A 34 9.38 -3.77 -1.12
C SER A 34 10.39 -3.48 -0.01
N SER A 35 11.18 -2.41 -0.14
CA SER A 35 12.18 -1.99 0.85
C SER A 35 11.69 -0.86 1.77
N ALA A 36 10.52 -0.27 1.51
CA ALA A 36 9.98 0.84 2.28
C ALA A 36 9.40 0.36 3.62
N ARG A 37 10.26 0.26 4.64
CA ARG A 37 9.85 -0.06 6.03
C ARG A 37 9.49 1.21 6.79
N GLN A 38 8.52 1.09 7.68
CA GLN A 38 8.20 2.10 8.69
C GLN A 38 9.38 2.25 9.64
N VAL A 39 9.75 3.49 9.95
CA VAL A 39 10.79 3.81 10.94
C VAL A 39 10.18 3.76 12.35
N LEU A 40 10.98 3.42 13.37
CA LEU A 40 10.54 3.19 14.76
C LEU A 40 9.70 4.34 15.38
N ASP A 41 9.95 5.58 14.99
CA ASP A 41 9.26 6.78 15.51
C ASP A 41 8.35 7.45 14.47
N GLU A 42 8.10 6.79 13.33
CA GLU A 42 7.24 7.28 12.25
C GLU A 42 5.80 6.83 12.50
N SER A 43 4.82 7.73 12.36
CA SER A 43 3.41 7.31 12.42
C SER A 43 3.04 6.50 11.18
N VAL A 44 1.97 5.69 11.27
CA VAL A 44 1.49 4.93 10.11
C VAL A 44 1.07 5.86 8.97
N ASP A 45 0.46 7.00 9.30
CA ASP A 45 0.03 7.99 8.33
C ASP A 45 1.22 8.64 7.62
N ASP A 46 2.25 9.06 8.38
CA ASP A 46 3.47 9.64 7.81
C ASP A 46 4.21 8.63 6.91
N TRP A 47 4.25 7.37 7.34
CA TRP A 47 4.82 6.28 6.54
C TRP A 47 4.05 6.07 5.24
N ALA A 48 2.71 6.04 5.31
CA ALA A 48 1.84 5.88 4.14
C ALA A 48 2.03 7.03 3.15
N ASP A 49 2.07 8.28 3.63
CA ASP A 49 2.33 9.46 2.80
C ASP A 49 3.69 9.38 2.11
N ARG A 50 4.74 9.00 2.85
CA ARG A 50 6.08 8.79 2.28
C ARG A 50 6.07 7.69 1.21
N VAL A 51 5.42 6.57 1.48
CA VAL A 51 5.31 5.45 0.53
C VAL A 51 4.54 5.88 -0.73
N LEU A 52 3.47 6.68 -0.58
CA LEU A 52 2.70 7.20 -1.71
C LEU A 52 3.55 8.10 -2.63
N THR A 53 4.53 8.84 -2.10
CA THR A 53 5.46 9.62 -2.95
C THR A 53 6.34 8.75 -3.86
N LEU A 54 6.51 7.47 -3.53
CA LEU A 54 7.26 6.51 -4.35
C LEU A 54 6.43 6.00 -5.55
N ALA A 55 5.12 6.26 -5.57
CA ALA A 55 4.19 5.80 -6.61
C ALA A 55 4.05 6.75 -7.82
N GLY A 56 4.87 7.82 -7.86
CA GLY A 56 4.84 8.88 -8.87
C GLY A 56 4.85 8.41 -10.32
#